data_AF-A0A7K0ERN0-F1
#
_entry.id   AF-A0A7K0ERN0-F1
#
_cell.length_a   1.000
_cell.length_b   1.000
_cell.length_c   1.000
_cell.angle_alpha   90.00
_cell.angle_beta   90.00
_cell.angle_gamma   90.00
#
_symmetry.space_group_name_H-M   'P 1'
#
loop_
_entity.id
_entity.type
_entity.pdbx_description
1 polymer ?
#
loop_
_entity_poly.entity_id
_entity_poly.type
_entity_poly.pdbx_seq_one_letter_code
_entity_poly.pdbx_strand_id
1 'polypeptide(L)'
;MNDNEIKALISLLDDEDQEITEHVEQKIRELGGQLIPYLESEWEDSFSPIHQKKIEELIHDLQYQSVLERITLWKETGGIDLLEGLWIVATYQYPDLSLDKIRQEIKQLYLDVWLEGKSEMHPIDQIKTLNTVFFNKLKFAANTKHFHSPSNSMINVVLESRRGNPISLCVIYMMVAQQLDLPVYGVNLPSLFVLTYKKDHTQFYINVFNRGLVFSKSDIDHYIGQLNLKPVDTYYQPCTNLDIIRRVLRNLMLAFEKIGDTGRVKEVEQLLNAVYDEDATPPLSDYTNK
;
A
#
# COMPACT_ATOMS: atom_id res chain seq x y z
N MET A 1 2.74 -29.21 17.59
CA MET A 1 4.09 -29.43 18.15
C MET A 1 4.18 -28.69 19.46
N ASN A 2 4.97 -29.20 20.40
CA ASN A 2 5.32 -28.46 21.61
C ASN A 2 6.57 -27.59 21.37
N ASP A 3 6.83 -26.62 22.25
CA ASP A 3 7.94 -25.66 22.09
C ASP A 3 9.32 -26.35 22.00
N ASN A 4 9.50 -27.50 22.65
CA ASN A 4 10.75 -28.26 22.62
C ASN A 4 10.98 -28.92 21.25
N GLU A 5 9.93 -29.44 20.62
CA GLU A 5 9.99 -29.98 19.26
C GLU A 5 10.30 -28.89 18.23
N ILE A 6 9.77 -27.68 18.42
CA ILE A 6 10.05 -26.53 17.55
C ILE A 6 11.52 -26.11 17.66
N LYS A 7 12.04 -25.98 18.89
CA LYS A 7 13.45 -25.65 19.12
C LYS A 7 14.39 -26.71 18.56
N ALA A 8 14.06 -27.98 18.76
CA ALA A 8 14.84 -29.09 18.18
C ALA A 8 14.85 -29.02 16.65
N LEU A 9 13.69 -28.78 16.02
CA LEU A 9 13.59 -28.63 14.56
C LEU A 9 14.48 -27.48 14.06
N ILE A 10 14.44 -26.32 14.70
CA ILE A 10 15.21 -25.14 14.29
C ILE A 10 16.71 -25.35 14.48
N SER A 11 17.14 -26.03 15.55
CA SER A 11 18.56 -26.34 15.77
C SER A 11 19.18 -27.21 14.67
N LEU A 12 18.37 -27.98 13.94
CA LEU A 12 18.82 -28.81 12.81
C LEU A 12 19.10 -27.99 11.54
N LEU A 13 18.82 -26.68 11.52
CA LEU A 13 19.22 -25.79 10.42
C LEU A 13 20.74 -25.59 10.33
N ASP A 14 21.48 -25.88 11.40
CA ASP A 14 22.96 -25.83 11.44
C ASP A 14 23.61 -27.19 11.16
N ASP A 15 22.84 -28.20 10.74
CA ASP A 15 23.38 -29.53 10.43
C ASP A 15 24.30 -29.47 9.18
N GLU A 16 25.34 -30.31 9.17
CA GLU A 16 26.27 -30.44 8.05
C GLU A 16 25.65 -31.22 6.88
N ASP A 17 24.62 -32.03 7.15
CA ASP A 17 23.90 -32.80 6.14
C ASP A 17 22.86 -31.92 5.40
N GLN A 18 23.10 -31.75 4.10
CA GLN A 18 22.25 -30.95 3.24
C GLN A 18 20.81 -31.52 3.15
N GLU A 19 20.63 -32.83 3.12
CA GLU A 19 19.31 -33.47 3.01
C GLU A 19 18.48 -33.21 4.28
N ILE A 20 19.12 -33.19 5.45
CA ILE A 20 18.48 -32.84 6.72
C ILE A 20 18.04 -31.39 6.69
N THR A 21 18.93 -30.46 6.32
CA THR A 21 18.58 -29.04 6.28
C THR A 21 17.44 -28.75 5.31
N GLU A 22 17.44 -29.33 4.10
CA GLU A 22 16.36 -29.15 3.12
C GLU A 22 15.01 -29.68 3.66
N HIS A 23 15.00 -30.81 4.35
CA HIS A 23 13.79 -31.36 4.96
C HIS A 23 13.25 -30.48 6.09
N VAL A 24 14.15 -29.94 6.91
CA VAL A 24 13.81 -29.01 8.01
C VAL A 24 13.24 -27.71 7.47
N GLU A 25 13.86 -27.13 6.45
CA GLU A 25 13.37 -25.91 5.78
C GLU A 25 11.96 -26.12 5.20
N GLN A 26 11.74 -27.24 4.50
CA GLN A 26 10.41 -27.59 4.01
C GLN A 26 9.40 -27.70 5.14
N LYS A 27 9.79 -28.33 6.26
CA LYS A 27 8.90 -28.49 7.41
C LYS A 27 8.55 -27.16 8.06
N ILE A 28 9.50 -26.24 8.15
CA ILE A 28 9.29 -24.88 8.65
C ILE A 28 8.30 -24.14 7.76
N ARG A 29 8.45 -24.24 6.44
CA ARG A 29 7.52 -23.64 5.46
C ARG A 29 6.10 -24.19 5.59
N GLU A 30 5.94 -25.49 5.82
CA GLU A 30 4.63 -26.12 6.09
C GLU A 30 3.98 -25.62 7.39
N LEU A 31 4.78 -25.35 8.42
CA LEU A 31 4.30 -24.88 9.71
C LEU A 31 3.98 -23.38 9.69
N GLY A 32 4.53 -22.62 8.74
CA GLY A 32 4.17 -21.23 8.45
C GLY A 32 4.68 -20.22 9.50
N GLY A 33 4.09 -19.02 9.48
CA GLY A 33 4.56 -17.85 10.23
C GLY A 33 4.59 -17.97 11.76
N GLN A 34 3.95 -18.99 12.35
CA GLN A 34 4.00 -19.23 13.80
C GLN A 34 5.42 -19.55 14.32
N LEU A 35 6.34 -19.93 13.42
CA LEU A 35 7.73 -20.22 13.75
C LEU A 35 8.65 -18.99 13.76
N ILE A 36 8.20 -17.84 13.24
CA ILE A 36 9.02 -16.63 13.12
C ILE A 36 9.66 -16.22 14.47
N PRO A 37 8.93 -16.16 15.61
CA PRO A 37 9.54 -15.76 16.88
C PRO A 37 10.65 -16.71 17.35
N TYR A 38 10.55 -17.99 16.99
CA TYR A 38 11.57 -18.98 17.34
C TYR A 38 12.79 -18.85 16.43
N LEU A 39 12.58 -18.57 15.15
CA LEU A 39 13.65 -18.28 14.19
C LEU A 39 14.40 -17.00 14.55
N GLU A 40 13.69 -15.93 14.95
CA GLU A 40 14.30 -14.68 15.43
C GLU A 40 15.16 -14.91 16.67
N SER A 41 14.65 -15.69 17.63
CA SER A 41 15.43 -16.08 18.82
C SER A 41 16.70 -16.86 18.46
N GLU A 42 16.61 -17.82 17.53
CA GLU A 42 17.78 -18.59 17.10
C GLU A 42 18.79 -17.71 16.34
N TRP A 43 18.30 -16.76 15.54
CA TRP A 43 19.16 -15.82 14.81
C TRP A 43 19.98 -14.94 15.76
N GLU A 44 19.36 -14.46 16.85
CA GLU A 44 20.03 -13.67 17.89
C GLU A 44 21.10 -14.47 18.65
N ASP A 45 20.84 -15.77 18.88
CA ASP A 45 21.74 -16.65 19.63
C ASP A 45 22.87 -17.25 18.76
N SER A 46 22.70 -17.29 17.43
CA SER A 46 23.66 -17.86 16.50
C SER A 46 24.88 -16.95 16.27
N PHE A 47 26.08 -17.54 16.26
CA PHE A 47 27.34 -16.84 15.93
C PHE A 47 27.85 -17.14 14.51
N SER A 48 27.13 -17.97 13.75
CA SER A 48 27.52 -18.38 12.39
C SER A 48 26.87 -17.47 11.34
N PRO A 49 27.64 -16.70 10.56
CA PRO A 49 27.08 -15.83 9.53
C PRO A 49 26.30 -16.58 8.44
N ILE A 50 26.68 -17.84 8.17
CA ILE A 50 25.98 -18.70 7.20
C ILE A 50 24.63 -19.10 7.75
N HIS A 51 24.57 -19.50 9.02
CA HIS A 51 23.34 -19.91 9.68
C HIS A 51 22.37 -18.74 9.85
N GLN A 52 22.88 -17.58 10.30
CA GLN A 52 22.10 -16.34 10.37
C GLN A 52 21.47 -15.98 9.03
N LYS A 53 22.24 -16.07 7.93
CA LYS A 53 21.72 -15.80 6.58
C LYS A 53 20.60 -16.78 6.18
N LYS A 54 20.75 -18.07 6.47
CA LYS A 54 19.69 -19.07 6.20
C LYS A 54 18.41 -18.75 6.99
N ILE A 55 18.55 -18.40 8.27
CA ILE A 55 17.40 -18.00 9.09
C ILE A 55 16.75 -16.72 8.54
N GLU A 56 17.52 -15.71 8.14
CA GLU A 56 16.99 -14.49 7.52
C GLU A 56 16.17 -14.79 6.27
N GLU A 57 16.69 -15.66 5.39
CA GLU A 57 16.00 -16.10 4.17
C GLU A 57 14.68 -16.83 4.50
N LEU A 58 14.69 -17.73 5.50
CA LEU A 58 13.48 -18.42 5.95
C LEU A 58 12.44 -17.46 6.56
N ILE A 59 12.88 -16.54 7.41
CA ILE A 59 11.98 -15.53 8.01
C ILE A 59 11.34 -14.69 6.90
N HIS A 60 12.16 -14.19 5.96
CA HIS A 60 11.68 -13.39 4.83
C HIS A 60 10.66 -14.18 3.99
N ASP A 61 10.95 -15.43 3.66
CA ASP A 61 10.04 -16.28 2.88
C ASP A 61 8.71 -16.53 3.58
N LEU A 62 8.74 -16.81 4.90
CA LEU A 62 7.53 -17.02 5.70
C LEU A 62 6.69 -15.73 5.79
N GLN A 63 7.34 -14.58 5.99
CA GLN A 63 6.67 -13.28 6.04
C GLN A 63 6.05 -12.93 4.69
N TYR A 64 6.79 -13.12 3.60
CA TYR A 64 6.32 -12.88 2.24
C TYR A 64 5.13 -13.77 1.89
N GLN A 65 5.19 -15.07 2.21
CA GLN A 65 4.09 -16.00 2.00
C GLN A 65 2.83 -15.56 2.79
N SER A 66 3.00 -15.11 4.04
CA SER A 66 1.89 -14.57 4.83
C SER A 66 1.26 -13.31 4.20
N VAL A 67 2.05 -12.44 3.56
CA VAL A 67 1.53 -11.28 2.82
C VAL A 67 0.74 -11.73 1.59
N LEU A 68 1.27 -12.70 0.83
CA LEU A 68 0.65 -13.22 -0.38
C LEU A 68 -0.70 -13.89 -0.07
N GLU A 69 -0.76 -14.69 0.99
CA GLU A 69 -2.01 -15.32 1.46
C GLU A 69 -3.05 -14.27 1.88
N ARG A 70 -2.63 -13.28 2.68
CA ARG A 70 -3.53 -12.21 3.14
C ARG A 70 -4.06 -11.37 1.98
N ILE A 71 -3.22 -10.99 1.01
CA ILE A 71 -3.67 -10.14 -0.10
C ILE A 71 -4.62 -10.91 -1.03
N THR A 72 -4.37 -12.20 -1.22
CA THR A 72 -5.24 -13.09 -2.00
C THR A 72 -6.60 -13.22 -1.32
N LEU A 73 -6.63 -13.54 -0.03
CA LEU A 73 -7.86 -13.63 0.76
C LEU A 73 -8.62 -12.30 0.78
N TRP A 74 -7.91 -11.18 0.95
CA TRP A 74 -8.50 -9.84 0.90
C TRP A 74 -9.17 -9.57 -0.45
N LYS A 75 -8.54 -9.97 -1.56
CA LYS A 75 -9.13 -9.86 -2.90
C LYS A 75 -10.34 -10.79 -3.08
N GLU A 76 -10.25 -12.05 -2.67
CA GLU A 76 -11.33 -13.04 -2.78
C GLU A 76 -12.58 -12.67 -1.96
N THR A 77 -12.38 -11.99 -0.83
CA THR A 77 -13.46 -11.46 0.00
C THR A 77 -14.01 -10.10 -0.50
N GLY A 78 -13.57 -9.67 -1.68
CA GLY A 78 -14.10 -8.51 -2.41
C GLY A 78 -13.31 -7.21 -2.25
N GLY A 79 -12.19 -7.21 -1.51
CA GLY A 79 -11.33 -6.04 -1.34
C GLY A 79 -12.04 -4.85 -0.68
N ILE A 80 -12.91 -5.12 0.29
CA ILE A 80 -13.87 -4.15 0.83
C ILE A 80 -13.18 -3.08 1.67
N ASP A 81 -12.29 -3.47 2.59
CA ASP A 81 -11.54 -2.52 3.43
C ASP A 81 -10.22 -2.13 2.74
N LEU A 82 -10.17 -0.91 2.18
CA LEU A 82 -8.96 -0.39 1.53
C LEU A 82 -7.79 -0.23 2.52
N LEU A 83 -8.08 0.08 3.79
CA LEU A 83 -7.03 0.24 4.80
C LEU A 83 -6.38 -1.09 5.12
N GLU A 84 -7.16 -2.16 5.17
CA GLU A 84 -6.66 -3.52 5.30
C GLU A 84 -5.76 -3.89 4.11
N GLY A 85 -6.19 -3.60 2.87
CA GLY A 85 -5.35 -3.84 1.68
C GLY A 85 -4.01 -3.09 1.73
N LEU A 86 -4.03 -1.82 2.13
CA LEU A 86 -2.79 -1.02 2.31
C LEU A 86 -1.91 -1.54 3.45
N TRP A 87 -2.52 -2.00 4.53
CA TRP A 87 -1.81 -2.61 5.65
C TRP A 87 -1.11 -3.90 5.23
N ILE A 88 -1.78 -4.78 4.48
CA ILE A 88 -1.17 -6.00 3.93
C ILE A 88 0.05 -5.64 3.09
N VAL A 89 -0.09 -4.68 2.16
CA VAL A 89 1.05 -4.18 1.35
C VAL A 89 2.17 -3.63 2.24
N ALA A 90 1.86 -2.91 3.32
CA ALA A 90 2.88 -2.39 4.22
C ALA A 90 3.58 -3.49 5.03
N THR A 91 2.89 -4.57 5.38
CA THR A 91 3.49 -5.69 6.11
C THR A 91 4.53 -6.47 5.32
N TYR A 92 4.62 -6.25 4.01
CA TYR A 92 5.73 -6.71 3.17
C TYR A 92 7.10 -6.17 3.63
N GLN A 93 7.15 -4.94 4.14
CA GLN A 93 8.38 -4.36 4.70
C GLN A 93 8.34 -4.17 6.22
N TYR A 94 7.15 -4.25 6.82
CA TYR A 94 6.94 -4.05 8.26
C TYR A 94 6.06 -5.19 8.82
N PRO A 95 6.61 -6.41 8.98
CA PRO A 95 5.84 -7.61 9.34
C PRO A 95 4.98 -7.45 10.61
N ASP A 96 5.52 -6.77 11.62
CA ASP A 96 4.86 -6.55 12.94
C ASP A 96 3.88 -5.39 12.96
N LEU A 97 3.60 -4.77 11.82
CA LEU A 97 2.73 -3.61 11.74
C LEU A 97 1.31 -3.98 12.20
N SER A 98 0.79 -3.26 13.19
CA SER A 98 -0.58 -3.44 13.67
C SER A 98 -1.59 -2.64 12.84
N LEU A 99 -2.60 -3.31 12.29
CA LEU A 99 -3.71 -2.66 11.59
C LEU A 99 -4.48 -1.69 12.49
N ASP A 100 -4.68 -2.06 13.76
CA ASP A 100 -5.40 -1.22 14.72
C ASP A 100 -4.66 0.08 15.03
N LYS A 101 -3.32 0.04 15.08
CA LYS A 101 -2.50 1.24 15.21
C LYS A 101 -2.75 2.20 14.04
N ILE A 102 -2.76 1.70 12.81
CA ILE A 102 -3.02 2.52 11.62
C ILE A 102 -4.44 3.09 11.66
N ARG A 103 -5.44 2.28 12.05
CA ARG A 103 -6.83 2.75 12.22
C ARG A 103 -6.92 3.89 13.23
N GLN A 104 -6.21 3.79 14.36
CA GLN A 104 -6.16 4.84 15.37
C GLN A 104 -5.50 6.12 14.83
N GLU A 105 -4.42 6.00 14.07
CA GLU A 105 -3.76 7.15 13.44
C GLU A 105 -4.67 7.86 12.45
N ILE A 106 -5.37 7.13 11.56
CA ILE A 106 -6.36 7.71 10.64
C ILE A 106 -7.49 8.40 11.41
N LYS A 107 -8.01 7.75 12.47
CA LYS A 107 -9.04 8.34 13.32
C LYS A 107 -8.57 9.65 13.97
N GLN A 108 -7.31 9.73 14.39
CA GLN A 108 -6.76 10.96 14.95
C GLN A 108 -6.72 12.08 13.90
N LEU A 109 -6.33 11.77 12.66
CA LEU A 109 -6.37 12.75 11.56
C LEU A 109 -7.79 13.25 11.29
N TYR A 110 -8.77 12.36 11.32
CA TYR A 110 -10.17 12.73 11.21
C TYR A 110 -10.58 13.70 12.32
N LEU A 111 -10.26 13.42 13.58
CA LEU A 111 -10.59 14.30 14.71
C LEU A 111 -9.96 15.69 14.54
N ASP A 112 -8.70 15.75 14.09
CA ASP A 112 -7.98 17.00 13.87
C ASP A 112 -8.61 17.88 12.79
N VAL A 113 -9.23 17.26 11.77
CA VAL A 113 -10.02 17.96 10.73
C VAL A 113 -11.41 18.32 11.22
N TRP A 114 -12.09 17.39 11.88
CA TRP A 114 -13.47 17.57 12.35
C TRP A 114 -13.60 18.78 13.28
N LEU A 115 -12.62 19.01 14.15
CA LEU A 115 -12.58 20.17 15.06
C LEU A 115 -12.53 21.54 14.34
N GLU A 116 -12.06 21.58 13.10
CA GLU A 116 -11.94 22.80 12.29
C GLU A 116 -13.13 22.99 11.34
N GLY A 117 -13.96 21.94 11.19
CA GLY A 117 -15.15 21.95 10.35
C GLY A 117 -16.25 22.85 10.91
N LYS A 118 -16.86 23.66 10.03
CA LYS A 118 -18.09 24.40 10.35
C LYS A 118 -19.31 23.66 9.80
N SER A 119 -20.44 23.79 10.49
CA SER A 119 -21.73 23.28 9.99
C SER A 119 -22.15 24.01 8.71
N GLU A 120 -22.76 23.27 7.78
CA GLU A 120 -23.38 23.78 6.54
C GLU A 120 -22.44 24.57 5.60
N MET A 121 -21.47 23.89 5.00
CA MET A 121 -20.62 24.44 3.94
C MET A 121 -20.96 23.85 2.58
N HIS A 122 -20.82 24.66 1.52
CA HIS A 122 -20.87 24.16 0.14
C HIS A 122 -19.75 23.11 -0.07
N PRO A 123 -19.95 22.05 -0.88
CA PRO A 123 -18.98 20.97 -1.08
C PRO A 123 -17.53 21.43 -1.35
N ILE A 124 -17.35 22.42 -2.21
CA ILE A 124 -16.02 22.97 -2.52
C ILE A 124 -15.37 23.60 -1.27
N ASP A 125 -16.13 24.26 -0.41
CA ASP A 125 -15.59 24.91 0.79
C ASP A 125 -15.29 23.89 1.91
N GLN A 126 -16.04 22.78 1.97
CA GLN A 126 -15.67 21.61 2.77
C GLN A 126 -14.29 21.08 2.35
N ILE A 127 -14.08 20.92 1.04
CA ILE A 127 -12.79 20.47 0.50
C ILE A 127 -11.66 21.48 0.75
N LYS A 128 -11.91 22.79 0.62
CA LYS A 128 -10.90 23.82 0.97
C LYS A 128 -10.54 23.79 2.45
N THR A 129 -11.51 23.54 3.33
CA THR A 129 -11.26 23.39 4.77
C THR A 129 -10.38 22.17 5.03
N LEU A 130 -10.75 21.02 4.46
CA LEU A 130 -9.94 19.79 4.55
C LEU A 130 -8.52 20.01 3.99
N ASN A 131 -8.37 20.65 2.82
CA ASN A 131 -7.07 21.02 2.26
C ASN A 131 -6.24 21.87 3.25
N THR A 132 -6.87 22.88 3.85
CA THR A 132 -6.18 23.76 4.81
C THR A 132 -5.64 22.96 5.99
N VAL A 133 -6.46 22.09 6.58
CA VAL A 133 -6.02 21.25 7.70
C VAL A 133 -4.95 20.25 7.26
N PHE A 134 -5.20 19.49 6.20
CA PHE A 134 -4.34 18.42 5.72
C PHE A 134 -2.93 18.93 5.34
N PHE A 135 -2.83 20.02 4.59
CA PHE A 135 -1.56 20.56 4.13
C PHE A 135 -0.90 21.53 5.11
N ASN A 136 -1.68 22.36 5.82
CA ASN A 136 -1.11 23.42 6.65
C ASN A 136 -1.00 23.05 8.13
N LYS A 137 -1.94 22.28 8.70
CA LYS A 137 -1.91 21.86 10.11
C LYS A 137 -1.21 20.50 10.25
N LEU A 138 -1.65 19.49 9.50
CA LEU A 138 -1.11 18.13 9.54
C LEU A 138 0.21 17.98 8.74
N LYS A 139 0.56 18.98 7.93
CA LYS A 139 1.83 19.08 7.18
C LYS A 139 2.09 17.96 6.18
N PHE A 140 1.03 17.28 5.70
CA PHE A 140 1.19 16.33 4.61
C PHE A 140 1.70 17.01 3.35
N ALA A 141 2.64 16.37 2.66
CA ALA A 141 3.19 16.89 1.43
C ALA A 141 3.88 15.80 0.60
N ALA A 142 4.06 16.08 -0.69
CA ALA A 142 4.84 15.23 -1.59
C ALA A 142 6.26 14.98 -1.04
N ASN A 143 6.75 13.74 -1.20
CA ASN A 143 8.16 13.43 -0.98
C ASN A 143 8.98 13.72 -2.24
N THR A 144 9.32 14.99 -2.48
CA THR A 144 10.10 15.38 -3.67
C THR A 144 11.58 15.06 -3.56
N LYS A 145 12.11 14.91 -2.33
CA LYS A 145 13.54 14.60 -2.11
C LYS A 145 13.88 13.14 -2.40
N HIS A 146 12.99 12.23 -1.98
CA HIS A 146 13.17 10.79 -2.18
C HIS A 146 11.98 10.23 -2.98
N PHE A 147 11.76 10.79 -4.18
CA PHE A 147 10.58 10.52 -4.99
C PHE A 147 10.38 9.02 -5.31
N HIS A 148 11.48 8.31 -5.58
CA HIS A 148 11.47 6.87 -5.90
C HIS A 148 11.65 5.95 -4.70
N SER A 149 11.51 6.44 -3.46
CA SER A 149 11.62 5.59 -2.28
C SER A 149 10.42 4.62 -2.17
N PRO A 150 10.65 3.30 -2.02
CA PRO A 150 9.59 2.32 -1.75
C PRO A 150 8.74 2.67 -0.52
N SER A 151 9.35 3.33 0.47
CA SER A 151 8.69 3.77 1.70
C SER A 151 7.54 4.76 1.44
N ASN A 152 7.52 5.44 0.29
CA ASN A 152 6.43 6.32 -0.10
C ASN A 152 5.11 5.58 -0.39
N SER A 153 5.15 4.26 -0.59
CA SER A 153 3.98 3.39 -0.78
C SER A 153 3.54 2.68 0.50
N MET A 154 4.26 2.88 1.62
CA MET A 154 4.00 2.18 2.88
C MET A 154 3.17 3.08 3.79
N ILE A 155 1.93 2.69 4.09
CA ILE A 155 0.95 3.56 4.76
C ILE A 155 1.44 4.06 6.13
N ASN A 156 2.09 3.20 6.91
CA ASN A 156 2.68 3.53 8.21
C ASN A 156 3.76 4.62 8.09
N VAL A 157 4.65 4.50 7.11
CA VAL A 157 5.73 5.48 6.91
C VAL A 157 5.18 6.82 6.42
N VAL A 158 4.16 6.81 5.56
CA VAL A 158 3.56 8.04 5.06
C VAL A 158 2.79 8.76 6.18
N LEU A 159 2.10 8.01 7.05
CA LEU A 159 1.43 8.57 8.22
C LEU A 159 2.45 9.18 9.20
N GLU A 160 3.54 8.49 9.50
CA GLU A 160 4.57 9.00 10.41
C GLU A 160 5.31 10.23 9.84
N SER A 161 5.86 10.10 8.63
CA SER A 161 6.68 11.15 8.02
C SER A 161 5.87 12.32 7.49
N ARG A 162 4.55 12.14 7.29
CA ARG A 162 3.66 13.05 6.55
C ARG A 162 4.13 13.29 5.11
N ARG A 163 4.96 12.38 4.55
CA ARG A 163 5.51 12.45 3.20
C ARG A 163 5.19 11.18 2.43
N GLY A 164 4.68 11.33 1.20
CA GLY A 164 4.32 10.19 0.37
C GLY A 164 4.32 10.49 -1.12
N ASN A 165 4.06 9.45 -1.90
CA ASN A 165 3.82 9.55 -3.34
C ASN A 165 2.37 10.04 -3.61
N PRO A 166 2.01 10.34 -4.88
CA PRO A 166 0.67 10.82 -5.20
C PRO A 166 -0.47 9.93 -4.70
N ILE A 167 -0.37 8.61 -4.87
CA ILE A 167 -1.46 7.70 -4.51
C ILE A 167 -1.62 7.58 -2.99
N SER A 168 -0.53 7.43 -2.23
CA SER A 168 -0.58 7.30 -0.78
C SER A 168 -1.19 8.54 -0.12
N LEU A 169 -0.81 9.74 -0.60
CA LEU A 169 -1.40 10.99 -0.11
C LEU A 169 -2.89 11.09 -0.46
N CYS A 170 -3.28 10.71 -1.67
CA CYS A 170 -4.68 10.68 -2.08
C CYS A 170 -5.50 9.71 -1.22
N VAL A 171 -4.97 8.51 -0.92
CA VAL A 171 -5.72 7.52 -0.12
C VAL A 171 -5.92 7.99 1.32
N ILE A 172 -4.88 8.52 1.99
CA ILE A 172 -5.04 9.08 3.35
C ILE A 172 -6.05 10.24 3.34
N TYR A 173 -5.93 11.15 2.38
CA TYR A 173 -6.87 12.27 2.24
C TYR A 173 -8.30 11.77 2.05
N MET A 174 -8.50 10.79 1.16
CA MET A 174 -9.79 10.19 0.86
C MET A 174 -10.39 9.51 2.09
N MET A 175 -9.61 8.74 2.86
CA MET A 175 -10.08 8.08 4.08
C MET A 175 -10.56 9.09 5.12
N VAL A 176 -9.80 10.18 5.33
CA VAL A 176 -10.21 11.25 6.23
C VAL A 176 -11.49 11.94 5.73
N ALA A 177 -11.57 12.22 4.42
CA ALA A 177 -12.75 12.84 3.81
C ALA A 177 -14.01 11.97 3.96
N GLN A 178 -13.89 10.65 3.75
CA GLN A 178 -15.00 9.71 3.86
C GLN A 178 -15.47 9.56 5.32
N GLN A 179 -14.57 9.62 6.30
CA GLN A 179 -14.96 9.67 7.72
C GLN A 179 -15.71 10.97 8.10
N LEU A 180 -15.57 12.03 7.30
CA LEU A 180 -16.34 13.28 7.41
C LEU A 180 -17.63 13.25 6.57
N ASP A 181 -18.06 12.07 6.10
CA ASP A 181 -19.20 11.87 5.20
C ASP A 181 -19.10 12.64 3.87
N LEU A 182 -17.87 12.97 3.44
CA LEU A 182 -17.63 13.58 2.13
C LEU A 182 -17.50 12.46 1.08
N PRO A 183 -18.29 12.50 -0.01
CA PRO A 183 -18.26 11.49 -1.07
C PRO A 183 -17.07 11.73 -2.01
N VAL A 184 -15.88 11.52 -1.47
CA VAL A 184 -14.60 11.63 -2.16
C VAL A 184 -14.11 10.22 -2.51
N TYR A 185 -13.72 10.02 -3.77
CA TYR A 185 -13.30 8.73 -4.30
C TYR A 185 -12.05 8.87 -5.16
N GLY A 186 -11.26 7.81 -5.29
CA GLY A 186 -10.10 7.76 -6.17
C GLY A 186 -10.49 7.72 -7.65
N VAL A 187 -9.70 8.33 -8.52
CA VAL A 187 -9.83 8.26 -9.98
C VAL A 187 -8.47 7.96 -10.58
N ASN A 188 -8.42 6.89 -11.37
CA ASN A 188 -7.21 6.50 -12.09
C ASN A 188 -7.11 7.25 -13.42
N LEU A 189 -6.13 8.16 -13.50
CA LEU A 189 -5.71 8.75 -14.76
C LEU A 189 -4.40 8.08 -15.25
N PRO A 190 -4.11 8.16 -16.56
CA PRO A 190 -2.80 7.78 -17.09
C PRO A 190 -1.73 8.60 -16.37
N SER A 191 -0.70 7.96 -15.81
CA SER A 191 0.42 8.62 -15.10
C SER A 191 0.07 9.50 -13.88
N LEU A 192 -1.22 9.66 -13.54
CA LEU A 192 -1.69 10.52 -12.47
C LEU A 192 -2.78 9.82 -11.65
N PHE A 193 -2.76 9.97 -10.34
CA PHE A 193 -3.85 9.52 -9.46
C PHE A 193 -4.42 10.75 -8.76
N VAL A 194 -5.74 10.94 -8.86
CA VAL A 194 -6.45 12.09 -8.30
C VAL A 194 -7.68 11.61 -7.56
N LEU A 195 -8.34 12.52 -6.85
CA LEU A 195 -9.63 12.25 -6.23
C LEU A 195 -10.75 12.97 -6.98
N THR A 196 -11.97 12.47 -6.86
CA THR A 196 -13.20 13.13 -7.27
C THR A 196 -14.10 13.29 -6.06
N TYR A 197 -14.67 14.48 -5.87
CA TYR A 197 -15.91 14.61 -5.11
C TYR A 197 -17.06 14.29 -6.06
N LYS A 198 -18.00 13.45 -5.64
CA LYS A 198 -19.17 13.11 -6.48
C LYS A 198 -20.41 12.90 -5.62
N LYS A 199 -21.37 13.83 -5.69
CA LYS A 199 -22.67 13.73 -5.03
C LYS A 199 -23.75 14.34 -5.92
N ASP A 200 -24.82 13.58 -6.18
CA ASP A 200 -25.93 14.02 -7.01
C ASP A 200 -25.45 14.58 -8.37
N HIS A 201 -25.71 15.86 -8.66
CA HIS A 201 -25.25 16.55 -9.87
C HIS A 201 -23.93 17.32 -9.69
N THR A 202 -23.29 17.21 -8.53
CA THR A 202 -22.02 17.88 -8.22
C THR A 202 -20.86 16.93 -8.40
N GLN A 203 -19.96 17.25 -9.33
CA GLN A 203 -18.71 16.53 -9.52
C GLN A 203 -17.56 17.50 -9.80
N PHE A 204 -16.46 17.33 -9.09
CA PHE A 204 -15.19 18.02 -9.33
C PHE A 204 -14.03 17.15 -8.85
N TYR A 205 -12.83 17.48 -9.27
CA TYR A 205 -11.64 16.68 -9.02
C TYR A 205 -10.64 17.43 -8.15
N ILE A 206 -9.79 16.68 -7.45
CA ILE A 206 -8.87 17.18 -6.43
C ILE A 206 -7.50 16.56 -6.66
N ASN A 207 -6.50 17.40 -6.88
CA ASN A 207 -5.11 16.98 -7.01
C ASN A 207 -4.43 17.15 -5.65
N VAL A 208 -4.47 16.10 -4.84
CA VAL A 208 -3.88 16.10 -3.48
C VAL A 208 -2.37 16.29 -3.55
N PHE A 209 -1.69 15.76 -4.57
CA PHE A 209 -0.25 15.95 -4.75
C PHE A 209 0.11 17.42 -5.00
N ASN A 210 -0.75 18.16 -5.71
CA ASN A 210 -0.64 19.61 -5.91
C ASN A 210 -1.47 20.41 -4.89
N ARG A 211 -1.30 20.09 -3.59
CA ARG A 211 -1.89 20.80 -2.45
C ARG A 211 -3.42 20.97 -2.51
N GLY A 212 -4.11 19.98 -3.09
CA GLY A 212 -5.56 19.94 -3.13
C GLY A 212 -6.17 20.87 -4.18
N LEU A 213 -5.42 21.22 -5.23
CA LEU A 213 -5.95 21.98 -6.36
C LEU A 213 -7.24 21.32 -6.88
N VAL A 214 -8.32 22.11 -6.95
CA VAL A 214 -9.62 21.68 -7.45
C VAL A 214 -9.71 21.99 -8.93
N PHE A 215 -10.18 21.04 -9.73
CA PHE A 215 -10.32 21.17 -11.18
C PHE A 215 -11.59 20.47 -11.71
N SER A 216 -11.96 20.83 -12.93
CA SER A 216 -13.19 20.43 -13.60
C SER A 216 -12.96 19.23 -14.54
N LYS A 217 -14.05 18.70 -15.09
CA LYS A 217 -14.00 17.71 -16.17
C LYS A 217 -13.23 18.24 -17.40
N SER A 218 -13.40 19.53 -17.74
CA SER A 218 -12.71 20.12 -18.89
C SER A 218 -11.18 20.13 -18.71
N ASP A 219 -10.70 20.24 -17.48
CA ASP A 219 -9.26 20.17 -17.18
C ASP A 219 -8.73 18.73 -17.37
N ILE A 220 -9.52 17.71 -17.01
CA ILE A 220 -9.20 16.31 -17.33
C ILE A 220 -9.21 16.07 -18.84
N ASP A 221 -10.21 16.58 -19.55
CA ASP A 221 -10.30 16.48 -21.01
C ASP A 221 -9.04 17.06 -21.67
N HIS A 222 -8.56 18.22 -21.18
CA HIS A 222 -7.34 18.84 -21.65
C HIS A 222 -6.09 17.99 -21.34
N TYR A 223 -5.99 17.48 -20.11
CA TYR A 223 -4.89 16.60 -19.68
C TYR A 223 -4.78 15.34 -20.57
N ILE A 224 -5.90 14.67 -20.81
CA ILE A 224 -5.97 13.48 -21.68
C ILE A 224 -5.57 13.84 -23.11
N GLY A 225 -6.06 14.98 -23.61
CA GLY A 225 -5.72 15.48 -24.95
C GLY A 225 -4.22 15.74 -25.12
N GLN A 226 -3.54 16.30 -24.10
CA GLN A 226 -2.09 16.49 -24.10
C GLN A 226 -1.30 15.18 -24.18
N LEU A 227 -1.87 14.08 -23.67
CA LEU A 227 -1.29 12.74 -23.77
C LEU A 227 -1.62 12.03 -25.10
N ASN A 228 -2.34 12.69 -26.02
CA ASN A 228 -2.85 12.10 -27.26
C ASN A 228 -3.73 10.85 -27.05
N LEU A 229 -4.43 10.79 -25.92
CA LEU A 229 -5.34 9.70 -25.58
C LEU A 229 -6.79 10.09 -25.90
N LYS A 230 -7.64 9.07 -26.11
CA LYS A 230 -9.08 9.30 -26.24
C LYS A 230 -9.72 9.31 -24.84
N PRO A 231 -10.67 10.22 -24.56
CA PRO A 231 -11.49 10.16 -23.37
C PRO A 231 -12.21 8.81 -23.25
N VAL A 232 -12.12 8.18 -22.09
CA VAL A 232 -12.91 7.01 -21.71
C VAL A 232 -13.51 7.24 -20.32
N ASP A 233 -14.68 6.66 -20.06
CA ASP A 233 -15.44 6.94 -18.83
C ASP A 233 -14.65 6.64 -17.54
N THR A 234 -13.78 5.63 -17.58
CA THR A 234 -12.93 5.25 -16.43
C THR A 234 -12.00 6.38 -15.97
N TYR A 235 -11.65 7.34 -16.83
CA TYR A 235 -10.87 8.53 -16.45
C TYR A 235 -11.66 9.55 -15.63
N TYR A 236 -12.98 9.40 -15.52
CA TYR A 236 -13.86 10.36 -14.85
C TYR A 236 -14.61 9.74 -13.68
N GLN A 237 -14.66 8.41 -13.59
CA GLN A 237 -15.44 7.69 -12.58
C GLN A 237 -14.57 7.20 -11.41
N PRO A 238 -15.16 7.05 -10.21
CA PRO A 238 -14.51 6.37 -9.09
C PRO A 238 -13.92 5.02 -9.50
N CYS A 239 -12.68 4.75 -9.10
CA CYS A 239 -12.07 3.43 -9.21
C CYS A 239 -12.34 2.58 -7.97
N THR A 240 -12.17 1.27 -8.11
CA THR A 240 -12.37 0.33 -7.01
C THR A 240 -11.17 0.29 -6.07
N ASN A 241 -11.35 -0.25 -4.86
CA ASN A 241 -10.24 -0.49 -3.93
C ASN A 241 -9.16 -1.40 -4.55
N LEU A 242 -9.57 -2.40 -5.34
CA LEU A 242 -8.65 -3.26 -6.09
C LEU A 242 -7.80 -2.45 -7.06
N ASP A 243 -8.39 -1.50 -7.78
CA ASP A 243 -7.64 -0.63 -8.70
C ASP A 243 -6.64 0.27 -7.97
N ILE A 244 -6.98 0.72 -6.76
CA ILE A 244 -6.07 1.48 -5.90
C ILE A 244 -4.89 0.61 -5.47
N ILE A 245 -5.14 -0.60 -4.94
CA ILE A 245 -4.07 -1.51 -4.50
C ILE A 245 -3.17 -1.94 -5.67
N ARG A 246 -3.73 -2.27 -6.84
CA ARG A 246 -2.95 -2.54 -8.05
C ARG A 246 -2.03 -1.38 -8.40
N ARG A 247 -2.53 -0.14 -8.33
CA ARG A 247 -1.72 1.06 -8.61
C ARG A 247 -0.65 1.30 -7.53
N VAL A 248 -0.93 1.00 -6.26
CA VAL A 248 0.05 1.05 -5.16
C VAL A 248 1.18 0.05 -5.42
N LEU A 249 0.85 -1.21 -5.74
CA LEU A 249 1.82 -2.27 -6.02
C LEU A 249 2.66 -1.95 -7.26
N ARG A 250 2.07 -1.41 -8.33
CA ARG A 250 2.83 -0.93 -9.50
C ARG A 250 3.79 0.20 -9.14
N ASN A 251 3.34 1.18 -8.36
CA ASN A 251 4.22 2.26 -7.92
C ASN A 251 5.36 1.75 -7.02
N LEU A 252 5.09 0.72 -6.20
CA LEU A 252 6.09 0.06 -5.36
C LEU A 252 7.10 -0.73 -6.20
N MET A 253 6.63 -1.49 -7.19
CA MET A 253 7.48 -2.22 -8.14
C MET A 253 8.42 -1.26 -8.87
N LEU A 254 7.88 -0.16 -9.43
CA LEU A 254 8.67 0.90 -10.06
C LEU A 254 9.69 1.53 -9.10
N ALA A 255 9.34 1.68 -7.81
CA ALA A 255 10.28 2.19 -6.81
C ALA A 255 11.46 1.22 -6.59
N PHE A 256 11.21 -0.08 -6.51
CA PHE A 256 12.26 -1.10 -6.42
C PHE A 256 13.12 -1.18 -7.69
N GLU A 257 12.52 -1.09 -8.87
CA GLU A 257 13.25 -1.01 -10.14
C GLU A 257 14.23 0.18 -10.16
N LYS A 258 13.79 1.35 -9.67
CA LYS A 258 14.62 2.57 -9.66
C LYS A 258 15.81 2.49 -8.71
N ILE A 259 15.76 1.64 -7.69
CA ILE A 259 16.90 1.40 -6.79
C ILE A 259 17.70 0.14 -7.14
N GLY A 260 17.32 -0.58 -8.21
CA GLY A 260 18.03 -1.76 -8.71
C GLY A 260 17.73 -3.06 -7.96
N ASP A 261 16.69 -3.10 -7.13
CA ASP A 261 16.34 -4.28 -6.32
C ASP A 261 15.46 -5.26 -7.12
N THR A 262 16.11 -6.05 -7.98
CA THR A 262 15.41 -7.00 -8.86
C THR A 262 14.71 -8.15 -8.12
N GLY A 263 15.14 -8.47 -6.89
CA GLY A 263 14.51 -9.50 -6.07
C GLY A 263 13.12 -9.05 -5.63
N ARG A 264 13.05 -7.87 -5.00
CA ARG A 264 11.78 -7.30 -4.55
C ARG A 264 10.84 -6.91 -5.69
N VAL A 265 11.36 -6.59 -6.87
CA VAL A 265 10.53 -6.40 -8.07
C VAL A 265 9.71 -7.64 -8.38
N LYS A 266 10.32 -8.83 -8.37
CA LYS A 266 9.62 -10.10 -8.66
C LYS A 266 8.59 -10.44 -7.61
N GLU A 267 8.91 -10.21 -6.34
CA GLU A 267 7.96 -10.41 -5.22
C GLU A 267 6.76 -9.48 -5.34
N VAL A 268 6.97 -8.19 -5.61
CA VAL A 268 5.87 -7.24 -5.79
C VAL A 268 5.07 -7.52 -7.06
N GLU A 269 5.70 -8.01 -8.13
CA GLU A 269 5.01 -8.46 -9.33
C GLU A 269 4.07 -9.65 -9.05
N GLN A 270 4.51 -10.62 -8.24
CA GLN A 270 3.65 -11.72 -7.79
C GLN A 270 2.49 -11.24 -6.92
N LEU A 271 2.72 -10.33 -5.98
CA LEU A 271 1.64 -9.69 -5.20
C LEU A 271 0.64 -8.95 -6.10
N LEU A 272 1.15 -8.27 -7.13
CA LEU A 272 0.33 -7.58 -8.12
C LEU A 272 -0.52 -8.57 -8.92
N ASN A 273 0.05 -9.69 -9.34
CA ASN A 273 -0.67 -10.75 -10.06
C ASN A 273 -1.76 -11.39 -9.19
N ALA A 274 -1.51 -11.58 -7.89
CA ALA A 274 -2.48 -12.14 -6.94
C ALA A 274 -3.75 -11.27 -6.78
N VAL A 275 -3.68 -9.96 -7.09
CA VAL A 275 -4.84 -9.06 -7.04
C VAL A 275 -5.53 -8.87 -8.40
N TYR A 276 -5.11 -9.60 -9.44
CA TYR A 276 -5.88 -9.72 -10.68
C TYR A 276 -6.84 -10.91 -10.63
N ASP A 277 -7.84 -10.89 -11.51
CA ASP A 277 -8.57 -12.10 -11.84
C ASP A 277 -7.76 -12.88 -12.88
N GLU A 278 -7.82 -14.21 -12.86
CA GLU A 278 -7.04 -15.07 -13.76
C GLU A 278 -7.22 -14.72 -15.25
N ASP A 279 -8.33 -14.07 -15.61
CA ASP A 279 -8.69 -13.66 -16.98
C ASP A 279 -8.65 -12.13 -17.21
N ALA A 280 -8.25 -11.31 -16.23
CA ALA A 280 -8.30 -9.86 -16.37
C ALA A 280 -7.10 -9.33 -17.17
N THR A 281 -7.37 -8.79 -18.36
CA THR A 281 -6.37 -7.98 -19.08
C THR A 281 -6.07 -6.72 -18.25
N PRO A 282 -4.79 -6.37 -18.01
CA PRO A 282 -4.46 -5.15 -17.28
C PRO A 282 -5.14 -3.92 -17.91
N PRO A 283 -5.81 -3.06 -17.12
CA PRO A 283 -6.55 -1.93 -17.67
C PRO A 283 -5.62 -0.94 -18.36
N LEU A 284 -6.09 -0.36 -19.48
CA LEU A 284 -5.41 0.56 -20.42
C LEU A 284 -4.69 1.79 -19.82
N SER A 285 -4.72 2.03 -18.51
CA SER A 285 -3.92 3.06 -17.83
C SER A 285 -2.40 2.80 -17.85
N ASP A 286 -1.99 1.70 -18.48
CA ASP A 286 -0.68 1.05 -18.37
C ASP A 286 0.43 1.63 -19.25
N TYR A 287 0.22 2.82 -19.81
CA TYR A 287 1.27 3.55 -20.52
C TYR A 287 1.91 4.59 -19.60
N THR A 288 2.45 4.16 -18.45
CA THR A 288 3.46 4.95 -17.75
C THR A 288 4.83 4.64 -18.36
N ASN A 289 5.23 5.50 -19.31
CA ASN A 289 6.58 5.75 -19.81
C ASN A 289 7.43 4.54 -20.24
N LYS A 290 7.42 4.28 -21.56
CA LYS A 290 8.69 4.03 -22.26
C LYS A 290 9.55 5.29 -22.23
#